data_AF-A0A957Q213-F1
#
_entry.id   AF-A0A957Q213-F1
#
_cell.length_a   1.000
_cell.length_b   1.000
_cell.length_c   1.000
_cell.angle_alpha   90.00
_cell.angle_beta   90.00
_cell.angle_gamma   90.00
#
_symmetry.space_group_name_H-M   'P 1'
#
loop_
_entity.id
_entity.type
_entity.pdbx_description
1 polymer ?
#
loop_
_entity_poly.entity_id
_entity_poly.type
_entity_poly.pdbx_seq_one_letter_code
_entity_poly.pdbx_strand_id
1 'polypeptide(L)'
;MWQGKTEIQRLQMRGCAGPPLTARLRAAGQLALLELRPPGLSPSAILLVRRIVDPLPHALSLSATYKPNRAWQHAVQRSVHDLYRQSARPVMGAVAATAPAVLFADEAELLACFARDWLAGSLDAHWWWRALFQRFNGTPAQILVACLQEQMRLLPAVFALLDEWDMAVQTTTRLSSGATSALLTQLLAAHQVPEFRGVTGADHPAQRAAQGSGWTAQSVPRPAPRVDAVLTDDPVPPWQPWLPHAREQTTLTPERQALLGLALALHRRPAAVRSRAFALAATRWWQHTVAVTNAAELAAAGKGSQESEEPAPQTAPTEHTAIPWSVKPAEPTHERRSGPAATMGVAEAPALGHQAAPTAEPAPRNPSQRSATTESASAVAAT
;
A
#
# COMPACT_ATOMS: atom_id res chain seq x y z
N MET A 1 1.56 -12.13 -0.89
CA MET A 1 0.57 -12.37 -1.96
C MET A 1 1.23 -12.67 -3.32
N TRP A 2 2.35 -12.00 -3.63
CA TRP A 2 3.02 -12.05 -4.94
C TRP A 2 4.36 -12.79 -4.93
N GLN A 3 4.88 -13.16 -3.74
CA GLN A 3 6.15 -13.88 -3.62
C GLN A 3 6.23 -15.15 -4.47
N GLY A 4 7.32 -15.27 -5.24
CA GLY A 4 7.67 -16.46 -6.02
C GLY A 4 6.74 -16.79 -7.18
N LYS A 5 5.81 -15.90 -7.54
CA LYS A 5 4.84 -16.13 -8.62
C LYS A 5 5.12 -15.24 -9.82
N THR A 6 4.97 -15.80 -11.01
CA THR A 6 4.93 -15.04 -12.26
C THR A 6 3.51 -15.05 -12.78
N GLU A 7 2.93 -13.86 -12.96
CA GLU A 7 1.56 -13.69 -13.45
C GLU A 7 1.57 -12.89 -14.76
N ILE A 8 0.95 -13.44 -15.81
CA ILE A 8 0.79 -12.76 -17.11
C ILE A 8 -0.67 -12.36 -17.24
N GLN A 9 -0.95 -11.06 -17.12
CA GLN A 9 -2.31 -10.53 -17.16
C GLN A 9 -2.97 -10.69 -18.54
N ARG A 10 -2.22 -10.40 -19.61
CA ARG A 10 -2.75 -10.43 -20.97
C ARG A 10 -1.70 -10.97 -21.93
N LEU A 11 -2.08 -12.01 -22.66
CA LEU A 11 -1.32 -12.52 -23.79
C LEU A 11 -2.07 -12.20 -25.08
N GLN A 12 -1.41 -11.51 -26.01
CA GLN A 12 -1.92 -11.28 -27.36
C GLN A 12 -1.12 -12.13 -28.33
N MET A 13 -1.81 -12.94 -29.13
CA MET A 13 -1.19 -13.78 -30.15
C MET A 13 -1.78 -13.41 -31.51
N ARG A 14 -0.93 -13.38 -32.54
CA ARG A 14 -1.34 -13.12 -33.93
C ARG A 14 -0.96 -14.33 -34.78
N GLY A 15 -1.80 -14.69 -35.76
CA GLY A 15 -1.48 -15.73 -36.74
C GLY A 15 -1.53 -17.18 -36.25
N CYS A 16 -2.26 -17.48 -35.15
CA CYS A 16 -2.43 -18.86 -34.70
C CYS A 16 -3.42 -19.59 -35.62
N ALA A 17 -2.96 -20.59 -36.37
CA ALA A 17 -3.83 -21.50 -37.10
C ALA A 17 -4.47 -22.50 -36.11
N GLY A 18 -5.80 -22.50 -35.99
CA GLY A 18 -6.57 -23.46 -35.20
C GLY A 18 -7.49 -22.82 -34.15
N PRO A 19 -8.20 -23.64 -33.35
CA PRO A 19 -9.15 -23.15 -32.36
C PRO A 19 -8.47 -22.27 -31.28
N PRO A 20 -9.06 -21.13 -30.89
CA PRO A 20 -8.43 -20.15 -30.00
C PRO A 20 -8.17 -20.69 -28.59
N LEU A 21 -9.03 -21.58 -28.09
CA LEU A 21 -8.84 -22.21 -26.77
C LEU A 21 -7.60 -23.11 -26.75
N THR A 22 -7.41 -23.91 -27.80
CA THR A 22 -6.23 -24.78 -27.94
C THR A 22 -4.95 -23.95 -28.02
N ALA A 23 -4.96 -22.87 -28.79
CA ALA A 23 -3.82 -21.94 -28.87
C ALA A 23 -3.49 -21.34 -27.50
N ARG A 24 -4.51 -20.88 -26.75
CA ARG A 24 -4.35 -20.33 -25.40
C ARG A 24 -3.75 -21.34 -24.42
N LEU A 25 -4.28 -22.57 -24.37
CA LEU A 25 -3.78 -23.60 -23.45
C LEU A 25 -2.33 -23.99 -23.77
N ARG A 26 -1.97 -24.13 -25.05
CA ARG A 26 -0.60 -24.41 -25.46
C ARG A 26 0.36 -23.28 -25.13
N ALA A 27 -0.04 -22.04 -25.40
CA ALA A 27 0.77 -20.87 -25.06
C ALA A 27 0.98 -20.76 -23.55
N ALA A 28 -0.07 -20.98 -22.75
CA ALA A 28 0.03 -21.02 -21.29
C ALA A 28 0.99 -22.12 -20.81
N GLY A 29 0.89 -23.33 -21.38
CA GLY A 29 1.81 -24.42 -21.07
C GLY A 29 3.27 -24.11 -21.42
N GLN A 30 3.53 -23.51 -22.59
CA GLN A 30 4.89 -23.12 -22.97
C GLN A 30 5.44 -21.99 -22.09
N LEU A 31 4.62 -21.00 -21.73
CA LEU A 31 5.00 -19.90 -20.84
C LEU A 31 5.24 -20.37 -19.41
N ALA A 32 4.47 -21.34 -18.91
CA ALA A 32 4.64 -21.92 -17.58
C ALA A 32 5.99 -22.66 -17.41
N LEU A 33 6.59 -23.11 -18.53
CA LEU A 33 7.91 -23.73 -18.54
C LEU A 33 9.06 -22.71 -18.61
N LEU A 34 8.77 -21.41 -18.80
CA LEU A 34 9.79 -20.38 -18.84
C LEU A 34 10.14 -19.93 -17.44
N GLU A 35 11.43 -19.98 -17.12
CA GLU A 35 11.96 -19.22 -16.00
C GLU A 35 12.10 -17.75 -16.43
N LEU A 36 11.06 -16.97 -16.14
CA LEU A 36 11.01 -15.52 -16.42
C LEU A 36 11.64 -14.68 -15.32
N ARG A 37 12.20 -15.30 -14.28
CA ARG A 37 12.87 -14.58 -13.20
C ARG A 37 14.25 -14.13 -13.68
N PRO A 38 14.52 -12.81 -13.76
CA PRO A 38 15.84 -12.35 -14.17
C PRO A 38 16.89 -12.68 -13.10
N PRO A 39 18.13 -13.00 -13.51
CA PRO A 39 19.21 -13.25 -12.56
C PRO A 39 19.48 -11.99 -11.72
N GLY A 40 19.69 -12.17 -10.42
CA GLY A 40 19.92 -11.07 -9.46
C GLY A 40 18.66 -10.49 -8.82
N LEU A 41 17.46 -10.86 -9.27
CA LEU A 41 16.22 -10.43 -8.61
C LEU A 41 16.04 -11.16 -7.26
N SER A 42 15.94 -10.41 -6.16
CA SER A 42 15.65 -10.93 -4.82
C SER A 42 14.36 -11.78 -4.82
N PRO A 43 14.26 -12.87 -4.02
CA PRO A 43 13.03 -13.66 -3.92
C PRO A 43 11.79 -12.89 -3.46
N SER A 44 12.00 -11.81 -2.71
CA SER A 44 10.94 -10.92 -2.23
C SER A 44 10.54 -9.85 -3.24
N ALA A 45 11.41 -9.54 -4.21
CA ALA A 45 11.23 -8.41 -5.09
C ALA A 45 10.14 -8.64 -6.12
N ILE A 46 9.45 -7.55 -6.46
CA ILE A 46 8.29 -7.56 -7.35
C ILE A 46 8.63 -6.72 -8.56
N LEU A 47 8.80 -7.39 -9.70
CA LEU A 47 9.01 -6.74 -10.99
C LEU A 47 7.70 -6.73 -11.77
N LEU A 48 7.19 -5.53 -12.06
CA LEU A 48 6.02 -5.32 -12.90
C LEU A 48 6.49 -4.88 -14.28
N VAL A 49 6.12 -5.64 -15.30
CA VAL A 49 6.46 -5.33 -16.70
C VAL A 49 5.20 -4.91 -17.42
N ARG A 50 5.20 -3.73 -18.03
CA ARG A 50 4.04 -3.19 -18.74
C ARG A 50 3.67 -4.02 -19.96
N ARG A 51 4.68 -4.37 -20.76
CA ARG A 51 4.54 -5.10 -22.00
C ARG A 51 5.88 -5.67 -22.43
N ILE A 52 5.85 -6.90 -22.93
CA ILE A 52 6.96 -7.52 -23.67
C ILE A 52 6.44 -7.73 -25.08
N VAL A 53 7.15 -7.16 -26.07
CA VAL A 53 6.93 -7.49 -27.48
C VAL A 53 7.69 -8.77 -27.77
N ASP A 54 7.13 -9.64 -28.60
CA ASP A 54 7.80 -10.88 -29.02
C ASP A 54 9.22 -10.55 -29.55
N PRO A 55 10.29 -10.93 -28.83
CA PRO A 55 11.64 -10.52 -29.16
C PRO A 55 12.19 -11.29 -30.36
N LEU A 56 11.55 -12.40 -30.74
CA LEU A 56 11.93 -13.18 -31.91
C LEU A 56 10.66 -13.65 -32.65
N PRO A 57 10.07 -12.77 -33.48
CA PRO A 57 8.85 -13.08 -34.23
C PRO A 57 8.97 -14.39 -35.00
N HIS A 58 7.87 -15.15 -35.07
CA HIS A 58 7.75 -16.45 -35.76
C HIS A 58 8.55 -17.61 -35.15
N ALA A 59 9.40 -17.38 -34.14
CA ALA A 59 10.14 -18.45 -33.48
C ALA A 59 9.30 -19.24 -32.46
N LEU A 60 8.19 -18.66 -31.98
CA LEU A 60 7.23 -19.34 -31.12
C LEU A 60 6.28 -20.20 -31.95
N SER A 61 6.52 -21.51 -31.99
CA SER A 61 5.61 -22.48 -32.60
C SER A 61 4.70 -23.13 -31.55
N LEU A 62 3.39 -22.90 -31.67
CA LEU A 62 2.35 -23.57 -30.87
C LEU A 62 1.93 -24.93 -31.44
N SER A 63 2.46 -25.35 -32.59
CA SER A 63 2.15 -26.65 -33.17
C SER A 63 3.07 -27.76 -32.64
N ALA A 64 4.27 -27.41 -32.17
CA ALA A 64 5.25 -28.36 -31.69
C ALA A 64 4.88 -28.89 -30.30
N THR A 65 4.69 -30.20 -30.19
CA THR A 65 4.18 -30.87 -28.99
C THR A 65 5.19 -30.95 -27.84
N TYR A 66 6.49 -30.66 -28.04
CA TYR A 66 7.50 -31.13 -27.08
C TYR A 66 8.54 -30.14 -26.53
N LYS A 67 8.74 -28.92 -27.06
CA LYS A 67 9.56 -27.91 -26.36
C LYS A 67 9.45 -26.52 -26.97
N PRO A 68 9.44 -25.43 -26.17
CA PRO A 68 9.61 -24.10 -26.72
C PRO A 68 10.99 -23.98 -27.39
N ASN A 69 11.07 -23.24 -28.49
CA ASN A 69 12.34 -22.97 -29.18
C ASN A 69 13.31 -22.27 -28.22
N ARG A 70 14.46 -22.90 -27.92
CA ARG A 70 15.47 -22.37 -26.99
C ARG A 70 15.93 -20.95 -27.34
N ALA A 71 16.07 -20.63 -28.63
CA ALA A 71 16.47 -19.30 -29.06
C ALA A 71 15.43 -18.24 -28.66
N TRP A 72 14.14 -18.56 -28.83
CA TRP A 72 13.04 -17.71 -28.40
C TRP A 72 13.00 -17.57 -26.87
N GLN A 73 13.17 -18.67 -26.12
CA GLN A 73 13.23 -18.63 -24.65
C GLN A 73 14.32 -17.69 -24.14
N HIS A 74 15.54 -17.82 -24.66
CA HIS A 74 16.66 -16.96 -24.29
C HIS A 74 16.42 -15.49 -24.68
N ALA A 75 15.79 -15.24 -25.83
CA ALA A 75 15.42 -13.89 -26.24
C ALA A 75 14.42 -13.26 -25.26
N VAL A 76 13.38 -13.99 -24.84
CA VAL A 76 12.42 -13.53 -23.83
C VAL A 76 13.09 -13.28 -22.49
N GLN A 77 13.95 -14.19 -22.03
CA GLN A 77 14.70 -14.03 -20.77
C GLN A 77 15.60 -12.79 -20.81
N ARG A 78 16.30 -12.56 -21.93
CA ARG A 78 17.11 -11.35 -22.13
C ARG A 78 16.25 -10.10 -22.09
N SER A 79 15.10 -10.08 -22.77
CA SER A 79 14.19 -8.94 -22.71
C SER A 79 13.68 -8.63 -21.30
N VAL A 80 13.33 -9.65 -20.50
CA VAL A 80 12.95 -9.45 -19.10
C VAL A 80 14.13 -8.92 -18.28
N HIS A 81 15.34 -9.43 -18.51
CA HIS A 81 16.54 -8.95 -17.83
C HIS A 81 16.85 -7.49 -18.18
N ASP A 82 16.73 -7.08 -19.44
CA ASP A 82 16.93 -5.71 -19.87
C ASP A 82 15.89 -4.77 -19.22
N LEU A 83 14.63 -5.19 -19.17
CA LEU A 83 13.55 -4.46 -18.48
C LEU A 83 13.77 -4.37 -16.97
N TYR A 84 14.31 -5.42 -16.34
CA TYR A 84 14.71 -5.38 -14.93
C TYR A 84 15.79 -4.32 -14.69
N ARG A 85 16.82 -4.26 -15.53
CA ARG A 85 17.89 -3.26 -15.41
C ARG A 85 17.40 -1.83 -15.65
N GLN A 86 16.39 -1.65 -16.48
CA GLN A 86 15.77 -0.36 -16.82
C GLN A 86 14.57 0.00 -15.93
N SER A 87 14.24 -0.84 -14.95
CA SER A 87 13.05 -0.66 -14.13
C SER A 87 13.13 0.61 -13.28
N ALA A 88 12.03 1.36 -13.25
CA ALA A 88 11.90 2.49 -12.36
C ALA A 88 11.60 2.00 -10.93
N ARG A 89 12.09 2.73 -9.92
CA ARG A 89 11.90 2.40 -8.50
C ARG A 89 11.09 3.50 -7.82
N PRO A 90 9.82 3.25 -7.43
CA PRO A 90 8.98 4.29 -6.83
C PRO A 90 9.49 4.85 -5.51
N VAL A 91 10.24 4.07 -4.72
CA VAL A 91 10.90 4.58 -3.52
C VAL A 91 11.94 5.68 -3.81
N MET A 92 12.53 5.69 -5.01
CA MET A 92 13.53 6.68 -5.42
C MET A 92 12.94 7.99 -5.96
N GLY A 93 11.61 8.12 -6.00
CA GLY A 93 10.92 9.34 -6.40
C GLY A 93 9.78 9.11 -7.38
N ALA A 94 9.35 10.18 -8.04
CA ALA A 94 8.27 10.14 -9.03
C ALA A 94 8.66 9.27 -10.23
N VAL A 95 7.78 8.35 -10.60
CA VAL A 95 7.99 7.43 -11.74
C VAL A 95 7.11 7.87 -12.90
N ALA A 96 7.69 7.99 -14.09
CA ALA A 96 6.95 8.34 -15.29
C ALA A 96 5.83 7.31 -15.57
N ALA A 97 4.63 7.77 -15.91
CA ALA A 97 3.50 6.92 -16.28
C ALA A 97 3.80 6.03 -17.53
N THR A 98 4.84 6.36 -18.29
CA THR A 98 5.30 5.59 -19.45
C THR A 98 6.35 4.53 -19.13
N ALA A 99 6.80 4.41 -17.86
CA ALA A 99 7.84 3.48 -17.46
C ALA A 99 7.54 2.04 -17.96
N PRO A 100 8.49 1.39 -18.65
CA PRO A 100 8.26 0.07 -19.24
C PRO A 100 8.21 -1.04 -18.19
N ALA A 101 8.92 -0.85 -17.08
CA ALA A 101 8.90 -1.73 -15.93
C ALA A 101 9.06 -0.95 -14.62
N VAL A 102 8.49 -1.48 -13.55
CA VAL A 102 8.55 -0.93 -12.20
C VAL A 102 9.01 -2.03 -11.24
N LEU A 103 9.95 -1.71 -10.37
CA LEU A 103 10.54 -2.65 -9.42
C LEU A 103 10.33 -2.16 -7.99
N PHE A 104 9.79 -3.06 -7.16
CA PHE A 104 9.73 -2.93 -5.71
C PHE A 104 10.66 -3.97 -5.07
N ALA A 105 11.38 -3.61 -4.02
CA ALA A 105 12.27 -4.52 -3.29
C ALA A 105 11.52 -5.64 -2.58
N ASP A 106 10.29 -5.35 -2.11
CA ASP A 106 9.40 -6.31 -1.49
C ASP A 106 7.91 -5.84 -1.48
N GLU A 107 7.05 -6.65 -0.86
CA GLU A 107 5.63 -6.35 -0.71
C GLU A 107 5.35 -5.17 0.25
N ALA A 108 6.24 -4.89 1.22
CA ALA A 108 6.08 -3.75 2.11
C ALA A 108 6.35 -2.43 1.36
N GLU A 109 7.40 -2.38 0.52
CA GLU A 109 7.66 -1.23 -0.35
C GLU A 109 6.48 -0.99 -1.32
N LEU A 110 5.93 -2.06 -1.90
CA LEU A 110 4.76 -1.96 -2.79
C LEU A 110 3.57 -1.31 -2.07
N LEU A 111 3.23 -1.78 -0.86
CA LEU A 111 2.08 -1.24 -0.10
C LEU A 111 2.34 0.18 0.43
N ALA A 112 3.57 0.50 0.82
CA ALA A 112 3.95 1.87 1.22
C ALA A 112 3.84 2.83 0.04
N CYS A 113 4.36 2.45 -1.14
CA CYS A 113 4.24 3.26 -2.35
C CYS A 113 2.77 3.43 -2.79
N PHE A 114 1.95 2.37 -2.66
CA PHE A 114 0.52 2.46 -2.91
C PHE A 114 -0.17 3.45 -1.97
N ALA A 115 0.14 3.42 -0.67
CA ALA A 115 -0.41 4.34 0.30
C ALA A 115 0.02 5.80 0.02
N ARG A 116 1.28 6.03 -0.37
CA ARG A 116 1.78 7.35 -0.80
C ARG A 116 1.01 7.88 -2.01
N ASP A 117 0.91 7.11 -3.08
CA ASP A 117 0.25 7.53 -4.31
C ASP A 117 -1.27 7.68 -4.11
N TRP A 118 -1.87 6.92 -3.20
CA TRP A 118 -3.25 7.11 -2.74
C TRP A 118 -3.44 8.47 -2.07
N LEU A 119 -2.57 8.82 -1.11
CA LEU A 119 -2.62 10.11 -0.44
C LEU A 119 -2.40 11.28 -1.39
N ALA A 120 -1.55 11.10 -2.41
CA ALA A 120 -1.32 12.06 -3.47
C ALA A 120 -2.46 12.13 -4.52
N GLY A 121 -3.43 11.21 -4.48
CA GLY A 121 -4.50 11.13 -5.47
C GLY A 121 -4.01 10.74 -6.88
N SER A 122 -2.85 10.10 -7.00
CA SER A 122 -2.18 9.82 -8.28
C SER A 122 -2.30 8.36 -8.74
N LEU A 123 -3.16 7.55 -8.11
CA LEU A 123 -3.25 6.12 -8.42
C LEU A 123 -3.64 5.84 -9.88
N ASP A 124 -4.57 6.62 -10.43
CA ASP A 124 -5.07 6.43 -11.79
C ASP A 124 -4.05 6.79 -12.88
N ALA A 125 -3.06 7.62 -12.55
CA ALA A 125 -1.97 8.00 -13.45
C ALA A 125 -0.98 6.86 -13.69
N HIS A 126 -0.96 5.85 -12.81
CA HIS A 126 0.04 4.80 -12.80
C HIS A 126 -0.56 3.45 -13.23
N TRP A 127 -0.17 3.00 -14.43
CA TRP A 127 -0.73 1.78 -15.04
C TRP A 127 -0.57 0.53 -14.17
N TRP A 128 0.48 0.47 -13.36
CA TRP A 128 0.81 -0.70 -12.55
C TRP A 128 -0.15 -0.88 -11.38
N TRP A 129 -0.72 0.18 -10.81
CA TRP A 129 -1.73 0.07 -9.77
C TRP A 129 -3.02 -0.54 -10.30
N ARG A 130 -3.46 -0.09 -11.47
CA ARG A 130 -4.60 -0.72 -12.17
C ARG A 130 -4.33 -2.20 -12.45
N ALA A 131 -3.14 -2.54 -12.94
CA ALA A 131 -2.78 -3.94 -13.24
C ALA A 131 -2.72 -4.83 -12.00
N LEU A 132 -2.21 -4.33 -10.87
CA LEU A 132 -2.12 -5.07 -9.61
C LEU A 132 -3.48 -5.25 -8.94
N PHE A 133 -4.23 -4.15 -8.85
CA PHE A 133 -5.41 -4.06 -8.01
C PHE A 133 -6.74 -4.20 -8.75
N GLN A 134 -6.73 -4.46 -10.07
CA GLN A 134 -7.96 -4.71 -10.86
C GLN A 134 -8.88 -5.79 -10.29
N ARG A 135 -8.32 -6.73 -9.51
CA ARG A 135 -9.08 -7.84 -8.90
C ARG A 135 -9.78 -7.44 -7.59
N PHE A 136 -9.37 -6.32 -7.00
CA PHE A 136 -9.94 -5.85 -5.74
C PHE A 136 -11.09 -4.90 -6.04
N ASN A 137 -12.19 -5.11 -5.35
CA ASN A 137 -13.32 -4.21 -5.35
C ASN A 137 -13.24 -3.32 -4.11
N GLY A 138 -13.44 -2.01 -4.26
CA GLY A 138 -13.48 -1.08 -3.13
C GLY A 138 -12.67 0.19 -3.36
N THR A 139 -12.68 1.05 -2.36
CA THR A 139 -11.86 2.26 -2.34
C THR A 139 -10.39 1.90 -2.12
N PRO A 140 -9.42 2.74 -2.54
CA PRO A 140 -8.00 2.47 -2.29
C PRO A 140 -7.66 2.23 -0.81
N ALA A 141 -8.35 2.93 0.10
CA ALA A 141 -8.24 2.69 1.55
C ALA A 141 -8.63 1.27 1.94
N GLN A 142 -9.75 0.77 1.42
CA GLN A 142 -10.22 -0.60 1.67
C GLN A 142 -9.26 -1.64 1.09
N ILE A 143 -8.71 -1.39 -0.10
CA ILE A 143 -7.73 -2.26 -0.75
C ILE A 143 -6.45 -2.34 0.11
N LEU A 144 -5.93 -1.21 0.56
CA LEU A 144 -4.75 -1.15 1.44
C LEU A 144 -5.01 -1.94 2.73
N VAL A 145 -6.14 -1.71 3.38
CA VAL A 145 -6.52 -2.42 4.62
C VAL A 145 -6.63 -3.92 4.37
N ALA A 146 -7.31 -4.35 3.30
CA ALA A 146 -7.44 -5.76 2.96
C ALA A 146 -6.07 -6.42 2.74
N CYS A 147 -5.18 -5.77 1.98
CA CYS A 147 -3.83 -6.29 1.74
C CYS A 147 -3.01 -6.41 3.03
N LEU A 148 -3.12 -5.42 3.93
CA LEU A 148 -2.45 -5.44 5.23
C LEU A 148 -3.02 -6.52 6.16
N GLN A 149 -4.34 -6.73 6.16
CA GLN A 149 -5.00 -7.79 6.93
C GLN A 149 -4.57 -9.18 6.47
N GLU A 150 -4.47 -9.41 5.15
CA GLU A 150 -3.99 -10.69 4.62
C GLU A 150 -2.55 -10.99 5.03
N GLN A 151 -1.72 -9.96 5.23
CA GLN A 151 -0.30 -10.09 5.54
C GLN A 151 0.14 -9.15 6.65
N MET A 152 -0.42 -9.36 7.83
CA MET A 152 -0.17 -8.52 9.00
C MET A 152 1.31 -8.39 9.38
N ARG A 153 2.14 -9.38 9.02
CA ARG A 153 3.60 -9.36 9.22
C ARG A 153 4.31 -8.24 8.45
N LEU A 154 3.71 -7.72 7.38
CA LEU A 154 4.26 -6.62 6.59
C LEU A 154 3.96 -5.24 7.22
N LEU A 155 2.93 -5.13 8.06
CA LEU A 155 2.46 -3.86 8.60
C LEU A 155 3.59 -3.04 9.28
N PRO A 156 4.44 -3.61 10.16
CA PRO A 156 5.56 -2.85 10.76
C PRO A 156 6.52 -2.25 9.72
N ALA A 157 6.85 -2.99 8.66
CA ALA A 157 7.76 -2.53 7.61
C ALA A 157 7.12 -1.46 6.72
N VAL A 158 5.84 -1.59 6.39
CA VAL A 158 5.08 -0.57 5.64
C VAL A 158 5.07 0.76 6.40
N PHE A 159 4.75 0.72 7.70
CA PHE A 159 4.72 1.94 8.51
C PHE A 159 6.10 2.54 8.75
N ALA A 160 7.15 1.73 8.82
CA ALA A 160 8.52 2.23 8.88
C ALA A 160 8.90 3.04 7.63
N LEU A 161 8.59 2.52 6.43
CA LEU A 161 8.81 3.26 5.17
C LEU A 161 7.97 4.54 5.09
N LEU A 162 6.71 4.50 5.55
CA LEU A 162 5.86 5.69 5.60
C LEU A 162 6.35 6.72 6.62
N ASP A 163 6.97 6.30 7.72
CA ASP A 163 7.57 7.20 8.72
C ASP A 163 8.85 7.84 8.17
N GLU A 164 9.65 7.10 7.40
CA GLU A 164 10.81 7.65 6.68
C GLU A 164 10.44 8.73 5.65
N TRP A 165 9.19 8.73 5.16
CA TRP A 165 8.67 9.75 4.23
C TRP A 165 7.77 10.80 4.89
N ASP A 166 7.68 10.82 6.22
CA ASP A 166 6.78 11.70 7.00
C ASP A 166 5.28 11.58 6.62
N MET A 167 4.86 10.40 6.16
CA MET A 167 3.49 10.11 5.72
C MET A 167 2.69 9.23 6.68
N ALA A 168 3.34 8.58 7.65
CA ALA A 168 2.70 7.58 8.51
C ALA A 168 1.47 8.13 9.28
N VAL A 169 1.56 9.34 9.82
CA VAL A 169 0.45 10.02 10.50
C VAL A 169 -0.71 10.26 9.53
N GLN A 170 -0.42 10.81 8.35
CA GLN A 170 -1.44 11.12 7.32
C GLN A 170 -2.14 9.85 6.80
N THR A 171 -1.38 8.77 6.59
CA THR A 171 -1.97 7.48 6.22
C THR A 171 -2.92 7.00 7.31
N THR A 172 -2.49 7.05 8.57
CA THR A 172 -3.30 6.57 9.70
C THR A 172 -4.57 7.40 9.90
N THR A 173 -4.52 8.72 9.74
CA THR A 173 -5.70 9.59 9.85
C THR A 173 -6.70 9.40 8.73
N ARG A 174 -6.25 8.96 7.54
CA ARG A 174 -7.10 8.66 6.39
C ARG A 174 -7.78 7.29 6.49
N LEU A 175 -7.27 6.38 7.32
CA LEU A 175 -7.96 5.12 7.62
C LEU A 175 -9.21 5.39 8.47
N SER A 176 -10.29 4.64 8.22
CA SER A 176 -11.47 4.69 9.08
C SER A 176 -11.14 4.18 10.49
N SER A 177 -11.89 4.62 11.50
CA SER A 177 -11.69 4.15 12.88
C SER A 177 -11.89 2.63 12.97
N GLY A 178 -12.91 2.09 12.30
CA GLY A 178 -13.15 0.64 12.25
C GLY A 178 -12.00 -0.14 11.62
N ALA A 179 -11.41 0.35 10.53
CA ALA A 179 -10.24 -0.28 9.91
C ALA A 179 -9.00 -0.21 10.82
N THR A 180 -8.80 0.93 11.50
CA THR A 180 -7.71 1.12 12.45
C THR A 180 -7.80 0.13 13.61
N SER A 181 -8.97 0.01 14.24
CA SER A 181 -9.19 -0.94 15.34
C SER A 181 -9.04 -2.39 14.90
N ALA A 182 -9.50 -2.73 13.69
CA ALA A 182 -9.34 -4.07 13.12
C ALA A 182 -7.86 -4.40 12.87
N LEU A 183 -7.09 -3.48 12.27
CA LEU A 183 -5.65 -3.64 12.05
C LEU A 183 -4.90 -3.76 13.37
N LEU A 184 -5.21 -2.92 14.35
CA LEU A 184 -4.60 -2.96 15.68
C LEU A 184 -4.82 -4.33 16.35
N THR A 185 -6.07 -4.80 16.37
CA THR A 185 -6.43 -6.10 16.96
C THR A 185 -5.69 -7.25 16.27
N GLN A 186 -5.64 -7.24 14.94
CA GLN A 186 -4.94 -8.27 14.17
C GLN A 186 -3.41 -8.19 14.32
N LEU A 187 -2.84 -6.99 14.43
CA LEU A 187 -1.40 -6.77 14.67
C LEU A 187 -0.97 -7.39 15.99
N LEU A 188 -1.70 -7.08 17.07
CA LEU A 188 -1.48 -7.65 18.40
C LEU A 188 -1.62 -9.18 18.37
N ALA A 189 -2.55 -9.67 17.55
CA ALA A 189 -2.75 -11.10 17.40
C ALA A 189 -1.58 -11.78 16.68
N ALA A 190 -1.14 -11.23 15.54
CA ALA A 190 -0.10 -11.79 14.70
C ALA A 190 1.30 -11.76 15.35
N HIS A 191 1.58 -10.75 16.18
CA HIS A 191 2.88 -10.58 16.84
C HIS A 191 2.93 -11.14 18.27
N GLN A 192 1.88 -11.82 18.71
CA GLN A 192 1.79 -12.46 20.03
C GLN A 192 2.11 -11.47 21.15
N VAL A 193 1.39 -10.35 21.20
CA VAL A 193 1.42 -9.41 22.33
C VAL A 193 0.13 -9.63 23.16
N PRO A 194 -0.02 -10.78 23.86
CA PRO A 194 -1.30 -11.22 24.42
C PRO A 194 -1.78 -10.31 25.55
N GLU A 195 -0.86 -9.74 26.32
CA GLU A 195 -1.14 -8.91 27.49
C GLU A 195 -1.91 -7.62 27.15
N PHE A 196 -1.90 -7.20 25.87
CA PHE A 196 -2.62 -6.01 25.39
C PHE A 196 -3.98 -6.35 24.74
N ARG A 197 -4.31 -7.63 24.51
CA ARG A 197 -5.57 -8.01 23.84
C ARG A 197 -6.82 -7.75 24.67
N GLY A 198 -6.74 -7.83 25.99
CA GLY A 198 -7.88 -7.58 26.89
C GLY A 198 -8.36 -6.13 26.89
N VAL A 199 -7.63 -5.26 26.21
CA VAL A 199 -7.77 -3.81 26.27
C VAL A 199 -8.39 -3.25 24.98
N THR A 200 -8.13 -3.91 23.83
CA THR A 200 -8.59 -3.46 22.51
C THR A 200 -9.81 -4.22 21.96
N GLY A 201 -10.16 -5.38 22.54
CA GLY A 201 -11.11 -6.32 21.92
C GLY A 201 -12.35 -6.66 22.76
N ALA A 202 -13.51 -6.59 22.10
CA ALA A 202 -14.83 -7.18 22.39
C ALA A 202 -15.75 -6.53 23.44
N ASP A 203 -15.25 -5.80 24.44
CA ASP A 203 -16.11 -5.21 25.48
C ASP A 203 -16.34 -3.70 25.35
N HIS A 204 -16.05 -3.13 24.18
CA HIS A 204 -16.33 -1.72 23.95
C HIS A 204 -17.86 -1.48 24.03
N PRO A 205 -18.34 -0.62 24.93
CA PRO A 205 -19.77 -0.49 25.23
C PRO A 205 -20.61 -0.07 24.00
N ALA A 206 -20.00 0.68 23.07
CA ALA A 206 -20.65 1.06 21.81
C ALA A 206 -20.98 -0.16 20.91
N GLN A 207 -20.15 -1.21 20.92
CA GLN A 207 -20.38 -2.40 20.12
C GLN A 207 -21.39 -3.35 20.78
N ARG A 208 -21.45 -3.39 22.12
CA ARG A 208 -22.57 -4.04 22.86
C ARG A 208 -23.91 -3.33 22.62
N ALA A 209 -23.92 -1.99 22.59
CA ALA A 209 -25.12 -1.21 22.31
C ALA A 209 -25.68 -1.49 20.90
N ALA A 210 -24.81 -1.70 19.91
CA ALA A 210 -25.20 -2.05 18.55
C ALA A 210 -25.61 -3.53 18.37
N GLN A 211 -25.15 -4.45 19.23
CA GLN A 211 -25.41 -5.90 19.12
C GLN A 211 -26.53 -6.40 20.05
N GLY A 212 -27.07 -5.58 20.95
CA GLY A 212 -27.92 -6.02 22.06
C GLY A 212 -29.30 -5.36 22.15
N SER A 213 -30.14 -5.47 21.12
CA SER A 213 -31.60 -5.23 21.22
C SER A 213 -32.30 -6.46 21.85
N GLY A 214 -31.92 -6.81 23.07
CA GLY A 214 -32.42 -7.99 23.77
C GLY A 214 -31.99 -8.03 25.23
N TRP A 215 -32.17 -6.91 25.95
CA TRP A 215 -31.79 -6.81 27.36
C TRP A 215 -32.89 -7.44 28.24
N THR A 216 -32.66 -8.66 28.73
CA THR A 216 -33.37 -9.17 29.91
C THR A 216 -32.73 -8.57 31.16
N ALA A 217 -33.53 -7.80 31.90
CA ALA A 217 -33.12 -7.11 33.10
C ALA A 217 -32.75 -8.10 34.23
N GLN A 218 -31.46 -8.22 34.55
CA GLN A 218 -30.95 -8.48 35.92
C GLN A 218 -29.43 -8.63 35.92
N SER A 219 -28.71 -7.52 36.05
CA SER A 219 -27.32 -7.52 36.53
C SER A 219 -27.08 -6.20 37.23
N VAL A 220 -27.21 -6.20 38.56
CA VAL A 220 -26.94 -5.05 39.41
C VAL A 220 -25.45 -4.72 39.31
N PRO A 221 -25.04 -3.49 38.96
CA PRO A 221 -23.64 -3.11 38.88
C PRO A 221 -23.00 -3.16 40.26
N ARG A 222 -21.96 -3.99 40.43
CA ARG A 222 -21.13 -3.97 41.63
C ARG A 222 -20.31 -2.68 41.64
N PRO A 223 -20.40 -1.82 42.68
CA PRO A 223 -19.66 -0.57 42.72
C PRO A 223 -18.16 -0.86 42.72
N ALA A 224 -17.45 -0.31 41.73
CA ALA A 224 -16.01 -0.41 41.65
C ALA A 224 -15.36 0.24 42.89
N PRO A 225 -14.30 -0.36 43.46
CA PRO A 225 -13.57 0.26 44.57
C PRO A 225 -13.04 1.63 44.12
N ARG A 226 -13.39 2.69 44.87
CA ARG A 226 -12.76 4.01 44.75
C ARG A 226 -11.31 3.87 45.17
N VAL A 227 -10.41 3.87 44.20
CA VAL A 227 -8.97 3.95 44.45
C VAL A 227 -8.63 5.44 44.44
N ASP A 228 -8.61 6.05 45.63
CA ASP A 228 -8.17 7.45 45.84
C ASP A 228 -6.62 7.55 45.74
N ALA A 229 -6.05 7.06 44.65
CA ALA A 229 -4.61 7.16 44.39
C ALA A 229 -4.33 8.42 43.57
N VAL A 230 -3.76 9.41 44.25
CA VAL A 230 -3.08 10.58 43.67
C VAL A 230 -1.89 10.07 42.84
N LEU A 231 -2.13 9.77 41.57
CA LEU A 231 -1.10 9.55 40.55
C LEU A 231 -1.29 10.65 39.50
N THR A 232 -0.56 11.75 39.68
CA THR A 232 -0.62 12.96 38.86
C THR A 232 0.22 12.90 37.58
N ASP A 233 0.85 11.75 37.28
CA ASP A 233 1.61 11.60 36.04
C ASP A 233 0.71 11.01 34.96
N ASP A 234 0.32 11.86 34.00
CA ASP A 234 -0.31 11.43 32.75
C ASP A 234 0.57 10.32 32.13
N PRO A 235 0.07 9.09 31.99
CA PRO A 235 0.89 8.00 31.48
C PRO A 235 1.32 8.33 30.06
N VAL A 236 2.62 8.23 29.84
CA VAL A 236 3.27 8.47 28.54
C VAL A 236 3.23 7.19 27.72
N PRO A 237 2.89 7.23 26.41
CA PRO A 237 2.89 6.03 25.58
C PRO A 237 4.30 5.40 25.53
N PRO A 238 4.44 4.08 25.73
CA PRO A 238 5.75 3.44 25.92
C PRO A 238 6.62 3.43 24.66
N TRP A 239 6.02 3.65 23.48
CA TRP A 239 6.73 3.77 22.21
C TRP A 239 7.20 5.20 21.90
N GLN A 240 6.84 6.20 22.71
CA GLN A 240 7.25 7.60 22.51
C GLN A 240 8.76 7.79 22.31
N PRO A 241 9.66 7.12 23.05
CA PRO A 241 11.10 7.26 22.83
C PRO A 241 11.58 6.81 21.45
N TRP A 242 10.75 6.07 20.71
CA TRP A 242 11.08 5.53 19.40
C TRP A 242 10.41 6.29 18.26
N LEU A 243 9.65 7.35 18.56
CA LEU A 243 8.93 8.14 17.56
C LEU A 243 9.56 9.53 17.48
N PRO A 244 10.34 9.82 16.42
CA PRO A 244 11.00 11.13 16.29
C PRO A 244 9.98 12.28 16.23
N HIS A 245 8.80 12.03 15.65
CA HIS A 245 7.71 13.00 15.48
C HIS A 245 6.57 12.84 16.50
N ALA A 246 6.89 12.40 17.74
CA ALA A 246 5.89 12.15 18.78
C ALA A 246 4.95 13.34 19.07
N ARG A 247 5.39 14.58 18.78
CA ARG A 247 4.59 15.80 19.00
C ARG A 247 3.40 15.95 18.05
N GLU A 248 3.47 15.42 16.84
CA GLU A 248 2.37 15.50 15.87
C GLU A 248 1.28 14.46 16.15
N GLN A 249 1.59 13.46 16.98
CA GLN A 249 0.72 12.34 17.30
C GLN A 249 -0.36 12.66 18.33
N THR A 250 -0.26 13.79 19.05
CA THR A 250 -1.28 14.22 20.02
C THR A 250 -2.62 14.55 19.38
N THR A 251 -2.66 14.73 18.06
CA THR A 251 -3.90 14.93 17.29
C THR A 251 -4.61 13.62 16.92
N LEU A 252 -3.96 12.46 17.13
CA LEU A 252 -4.50 11.17 16.77
C LEU A 252 -5.46 10.65 17.85
N THR A 253 -6.49 9.92 17.41
CA THR A 253 -7.28 9.13 18.36
C THR A 253 -6.38 8.06 19.01
N PRO A 254 -6.73 7.57 20.21
CA PRO A 254 -5.92 6.60 20.92
C PRO A 254 -5.65 5.33 20.09
N GLU A 255 -6.62 4.85 19.32
CA GLU A 255 -6.51 3.70 18.42
C GLU A 255 -5.44 3.91 17.34
N ARG A 256 -5.48 5.09 16.72
CA ARG A 256 -4.55 5.47 15.65
C ARG A 256 -3.14 5.64 16.19
N GLN A 257 -3.00 6.28 17.35
CA GLN A 257 -1.72 6.43 18.03
C GLN A 257 -1.14 5.06 18.44
N ALA A 258 -1.97 4.15 18.94
CA ALA A 258 -1.55 2.80 19.30
C ALA A 258 -1.13 1.97 18.08
N LEU A 259 -1.91 1.99 17.00
CA LEU A 259 -1.57 1.29 15.75
C LEU A 259 -0.22 1.76 15.21
N LEU A 260 -0.05 3.07 15.06
CA LEU A 260 1.19 3.67 14.56
C LEU A 260 2.37 3.36 15.48
N GLY A 261 2.21 3.61 16.78
CA GLY A 261 3.26 3.43 17.78
C GLY A 261 3.71 1.98 17.90
N LEU A 262 2.79 1.02 17.94
CA LEU A 262 3.11 -0.41 17.99
C LEU A 262 3.74 -0.91 16.69
N ALA A 263 3.24 -0.49 15.53
CA ALA A 263 3.82 -0.89 14.25
C ALA A 263 5.29 -0.45 14.14
N LEU A 264 5.60 0.80 14.47
CA LEU A 264 6.96 1.32 14.46
C LEU A 264 7.84 0.71 15.55
N ALA A 265 7.29 0.51 16.75
CA ALA A 265 7.96 -0.17 17.85
C ALA A 265 8.35 -1.61 17.48
N LEU A 266 7.44 -2.36 16.84
CA LEU A 266 7.69 -3.74 16.39
C LEU A 266 8.78 -3.80 15.33
N HIS A 267 8.86 -2.81 14.44
CA HIS A 267 9.92 -2.74 13.44
C HIS A 267 11.27 -2.40 14.05
N ARG A 268 11.33 -1.39 14.94
CA ARG A 268 12.59 -0.87 15.49
C ARG A 268 13.14 -1.67 16.67
N ARG A 269 12.27 -2.17 17.54
CA ARG A 269 12.63 -2.81 18.84
C ARG A 269 11.71 -4.00 19.17
N PRO A 270 11.65 -5.05 18.33
CA PRO A 270 10.73 -6.17 18.53
C PRO A 270 10.93 -6.89 19.86
N ALA A 271 12.16 -6.94 20.40
CA ALA A 271 12.43 -7.53 21.71
C ALA A 271 11.82 -6.72 22.87
N ALA A 272 11.88 -5.39 22.80
CA ALA A 272 11.31 -4.51 23.83
C ALA A 272 9.78 -4.60 23.84
N VAL A 273 9.14 -4.64 22.66
CA VAL A 273 7.68 -4.78 22.55
C VAL A 273 7.16 -6.08 23.18
N ARG A 274 7.95 -7.16 23.12
CA ARG A 274 7.60 -8.45 23.75
C ARG A 274 7.87 -8.50 25.25
N SER A 275 8.48 -7.47 25.82
CA SER A 275 8.74 -7.43 27.26
C SER A 275 7.44 -7.17 28.03
N ARG A 276 7.30 -7.83 29.19
CA ARG A 276 6.19 -7.60 30.12
C ARG A 276 6.12 -6.14 30.58
N ALA A 277 7.27 -5.48 30.73
CA ALA A 277 7.34 -4.07 31.12
C ALA A 277 6.67 -3.16 30.07
N PHE A 278 6.95 -3.39 28.79
CA PHE A 278 6.32 -2.65 27.69
C PHE A 278 4.81 -2.87 27.65
N ALA A 279 4.37 -4.13 27.78
CA ALA A 279 2.95 -4.45 27.76
C ALA A 279 2.18 -3.81 28.93
N LEU A 280 2.73 -3.84 30.15
CA LEU A 280 2.13 -3.16 31.31
C LEU A 280 2.04 -1.64 31.10
N ALA A 281 3.09 -1.02 30.56
CA ALA A 281 3.10 0.41 30.28
C ALA A 281 2.09 0.77 29.18
N ALA A 282 2.01 -0.02 28.11
CA ALA A 282 1.05 0.17 27.03
C ALA A 282 -0.39 0.06 27.56
N THR A 283 -0.69 -0.98 28.34
CA THR A 283 -2.02 -1.21 28.92
C THR A 283 -2.44 -0.07 29.83
N ARG A 284 -1.54 0.41 30.72
CA ARG A 284 -1.81 1.58 31.58
C ARG A 284 -2.10 2.83 30.77
N TRP A 285 -1.28 3.11 29.77
CA TRP A 285 -1.49 4.24 28.86
C TRP A 285 -2.86 4.16 28.20
N TRP A 286 -3.20 3.02 27.57
CA TRP A 286 -4.49 2.87 26.89
C TRP A 286 -5.69 3.03 27.82
N GLN A 287 -5.67 2.39 28.99
CA GLN A 287 -6.76 2.47 29.98
C GLN A 287 -6.99 3.92 30.40
N HIS A 288 -5.92 4.67 30.63
CA HIS A 288 -6.01 6.08 30.96
C HIS A 288 -6.58 6.89 29.81
N THR A 289 -6.05 6.74 28.59
CA THR A 289 -6.49 7.53 27.44
C THR A 289 -7.96 7.27 27.10
N VAL A 290 -8.39 6.00 27.10
CA VAL A 290 -9.82 5.66 26.86
C VAL A 290 -10.71 6.21 27.97
N ALA A 291 -10.29 6.15 29.24
CA ALA A 291 -11.06 6.74 30.33
C ALA A 291 -11.23 8.26 30.17
N VAL A 292 -10.16 8.97 29.78
CA VAL A 292 -10.19 10.42 29.52
C VAL A 292 -11.08 10.75 28.32
N THR A 293 -10.95 10.02 27.20
CA THR A 293 -11.79 10.23 26.01
C THR A 293 -13.26 9.99 26.31
N ASN A 294 -13.62 8.89 26.98
CA ASN A 294 -15.00 8.59 27.35
C ASN A 294 -15.58 9.64 28.32
N ALA A 295 -14.79 10.12 29.28
CA ALA A 295 -15.21 11.18 30.20
C ALA A 295 -15.48 12.50 29.46
N ALA A 296 -14.64 12.86 28.49
CA ALA A 296 -14.82 14.05 27.66
C ALA A 296 -16.07 13.96 26.77
N GLU A 297 -16.33 12.79 26.16
CA GLU A 297 -17.52 12.55 25.35
C GLU A 297 -18.82 12.62 26.18
N LEU A 298 -18.85 12.02 27.38
CA LEU A 298 -19.99 12.11 28.29
C LEU A 298 -20.25 13.55 28.76
N ALA A 299 -19.19 14.30 29.05
CA ALA A 299 -19.30 15.71 29.43
C ALA A 299 -19.81 16.58 28.26
N ALA A 300 -19.43 16.26 27.02
CA ALA A 300 -19.93 16.96 25.83
C ALA A 300 -21.41 16.63 25.55
N ALA A 301 -21.81 15.37 25.69
CA ALA A 301 -23.21 14.94 25.51
C ALA A 301 -24.16 15.57 26.53
N GLY A 302 -23.73 15.71 27.79
CA GLY A 302 -24.55 16.32 28.85
C GLY A 302 -24.87 17.81 28.64
N LYS A 303 -24.00 18.56 27.93
CA LYS A 303 -24.23 19.98 27.63
C LYS A 303 -25.24 20.20 26.51
N GLY A 304 -25.36 19.27 25.56
CA GLY A 304 -26.24 19.41 24.38
C GLY A 304 -27.74 19.28 24.69
N SER A 305 -28.13 18.69 25.83
CA SER A 305 -29.54 18.47 26.16
C SER A 305 -30.17 19.57 27.03
N GLN A 306 -29.41 20.56 27.50
CA GLN A 306 -29.94 21.63 28.37
C GLN A 306 -30.30 22.94 27.64
N GLU A 307 -30.04 23.07 26.34
CA GLU A 307 -30.17 24.36 25.62
C GLU A 307 -31.29 24.37 24.56
N SER A 308 -32.18 23.38 24.55
CA SER A 308 -33.41 23.39 23.74
C SER A 308 -34.66 23.24 24.61
N GLU A 309 -34.79 24.17 25.54
CA GLU A 309 -36.09 24.58 26.08
C GLU A 309 -36.26 26.07 25.72
N GLU A 310 -36.14 26.38 24.43
CA GLU A 310 -36.58 27.66 23.88
C GLU A 310 -38.12 27.63 23.81
N PRO A 311 -38.83 28.56 24.47
CA PRO A 311 -40.27 28.54 24.55
C PRO A 311 -40.88 28.75 23.16
N ALA A 312 -41.78 27.84 22.79
CA ALA A 312 -42.49 27.84 21.51
C ALA A 312 -43.07 29.24 21.16
N PRO A 313 -42.72 29.82 19.99
CA PRO A 313 -43.47 30.95 19.47
C PRO A 313 -44.84 30.45 19.02
N GLN A 314 -45.89 31.03 19.60
CA GLN A 314 -47.28 30.78 19.24
C GLN A 314 -47.50 31.02 17.73
N THR A 315 -48.01 29.98 17.05
CA THR A 315 -48.42 30.00 15.66
C THR A 315 -49.60 30.95 15.43
N ALA A 316 -49.41 31.95 14.56
CA ALA A 316 -50.50 32.60 13.84
C ALA A 316 -50.74 31.87 12.50
N PRO A 317 -51.99 31.80 12.00
CA PRO A 317 -52.29 31.15 10.74
C PRO A 317 -51.98 32.10 9.58
N THR A 318 -51.25 31.63 8.56
CA THR A 318 -51.18 32.37 7.29
C THR A 318 -51.26 31.42 6.10
N GLU A 319 -52.08 31.89 5.18
CA GLU A 319 -52.67 31.28 4.01
C GLU A 319 -51.69 30.74 2.96
N HIS A 320 -52.23 29.79 2.20
CA HIS A 320 -51.83 29.34 0.89
C HIS A 320 -51.23 30.44 -0.01
N THR A 321 -50.05 30.17 -0.58
CA THR A 321 -49.74 30.58 -1.96
C THR A 321 -48.85 29.54 -2.60
N ALA A 322 -49.41 28.87 -3.61
CA ALA A 322 -48.69 27.98 -4.51
C ALA A 322 -47.83 28.82 -5.48
N ILE A 323 -46.55 28.47 -5.60
CA ILE A 323 -45.74 28.87 -6.76
C ILE A 323 -45.06 27.60 -7.33
N PRO A 324 -45.23 27.33 -8.63
CA PRO A 324 -44.62 26.19 -9.31
C PRO A 324 -43.23 26.57 -9.82
N TRP A 325 -42.22 25.74 -9.53
CA TRP A 325 -40.95 25.77 -10.25
C TRP A 325 -40.77 24.45 -10.99
N SER A 326 -41.23 24.45 -12.25
CA SER A 326 -40.83 23.48 -13.25
C SER A 326 -39.43 23.85 -13.75
N VAL A 327 -38.40 23.13 -13.30
CA VAL A 327 -37.08 23.17 -13.94
C VAL A 327 -37.03 22.05 -14.98
N LYS A 328 -37.03 22.49 -16.24
CA LYS A 328 -36.89 21.69 -17.45
C LYS A 328 -35.45 21.14 -17.53
N PRO A 329 -35.22 19.84 -17.77
CA PRO A 329 -33.90 19.35 -18.14
C PRO A 329 -33.60 19.79 -19.58
N ALA A 330 -32.47 20.48 -19.78
CA ALA A 330 -31.93 20.75 -21.10
C ALA A 330 -31.34 19.44 -21.66
N GLU A 331 -31.87 18.99 -22.79
CA GLU A 331 -31.29 17.96 -23.63
C GLU A 331 -29.91 18.40 -24.16
N PRO A 332 -28.87 17.56 -24.11
CA PRO A 332 -27.66 17.79 -24.88
C PRO A 332 -27.89 17.41 -26.35
N THR A 333 -28.09 18.43 -27.17
CA THR A 333 -27.98 18.37 -28.63
C THR A 333 -26.51 18.11 -29.00
N HIS A 334 -26.13 16.85 -29.19
CA HIS A 334 -24.91 16.53 -29.93
C HIS A 334 -25.26 16.20 -31.37
N GLU A 335 -25.07 17.23 -32.21
CA GLU A 335 -25.03 17.17 -33.65
C GLU A 335 -24.09 16.06 -34.12
N ARG A 336 -24.70 15.13 -34.83
CA ARG A 336 -24.09 14.09 -35.63
C ARG A 336 -23.55 14.75 -36.91
N ARG A 337 -22.32 15.26 -36.89
CA ARG A 337 -21.64 15.71 -38.11
C ARG A 337 -20.84 14.57 -38.73
N SER A 338 -21.49 13.90 -39.68
CA SER A 338 -20.87 12.96 -40.61
C SER A 338 -20.14 13.72 -41.72
N GLY A 339 -18.90 13.30 -42.00
CA GLY A 339 -18.25 13.36 -43.32
C GLY A 339 -17.06 14.32 -43.47
N PRO A 340 -16.18 14.14 -44.47
CA PRO A 340 -15.86 12.93 -45.23
C PRO A 340 -14.34 12.61 -45.26
N ALA A 341 -14.03 11.43 -45.81
CA ALA A 341 -12.69 10.94 -46.10
C ALA A 341 -11.88 11.90 -46.99
N ALA A 342 -10.64 12.17 -46.58
CA ALA A 342 -9.62 12.76 -47.42
C ALA A 342 -8.46 11.77 -47.56
N THR A 343 -8.37 11.25 -48.78
CA THR A 343 -7.23 10.61 -49.42
C THR A 343 -6.11 11.62 -49.65
N MET A 344 -4.88 11.11 -49.84
CA MET A 344 -3.60 11.79 -50.16
C MET A 344 -2.76 12.20 -48.93
N GLY A 345 -1.46 11.99 -48.88
CA GLY A 345 -0.54 11.60 -49.94
C GLY A 345 0.80 11.10 -49.39
N VAL A 346 1.44 10.33 -50.25
CA VAL A 346 2.85 9.95 -50.19
C VAL A 346 3.70 11.22 -50.33
N ALA A 347 4.62 11.43 -49.39
CA ALA A 347 5.78 12.31 -49.51
C ALA A 347 6.88 11.62 -48.69
N GLU A 348 7.74 10.83 -49.32
CA GLU A 348 8.96 11.25 -50.00
C GLU A 348 9.95 11.92 -49.03
N ALA A 349 10.97 11.15 -48.70
CA ALA A 349 12.10 11.53 -47.87
C ALA A 349 13.03 12.48 -48.64
N PRO A 350 13.67 13.45 -47.96
CA PRO A 350 14.94 13.98 -48.41
C PRO A 350 16.10 13.33 -47.63
N ALA A 351 17.08 12.97 -48.45
CA ALA A 351 18.39 12.47 -48.15
C ALA A 351 19.21 13.33 -47.17
N LEU A 352 20.07 12.62 -46.42
CA LEU A 352 21.49 12.88 -46.21
C LEU A 352 21.90 14.34 -45.92
N GLY A 353 22.02 14.64 -44.62
CA GLY A 353 22.87 15.71 -44.11
C GLY A 353 23.98 15.13 -43.26
N HIS A 354 25.19 15.08 -43.83
CA HIS A 354 26.44 14.84 -43.11
C HIS A 354 26.60 15.88 -41.98
N GLN A 355 26.85 15.43 -40.76
CA GLN A 355 27.60 16.23 -39.80
C GLN A 355 28.58 15.34 -39.03
N ALA A 356 29.85 15.55 -39.38
CA ALA A 356 31.01 15.05 -38.67
C ALA A 356 31.06 15.65 -37.26
N ALA A 357 31.32 14.82 -36.26
CA ALA A 357 31.76 15.24 -34.94
C ALA A 357 33.08 14.50 -34.62
N PRO A 358 34.02 15.18 -33.95
CA PRO A 358 35.43 14.81 -33.96
C PRO A 358 35.76 13.65 -33.02
N THR A 359 36.66 12.80 -33.51
CA THR A 359 37.47 11.83 -32.78
C THR A 359 38.22 12.51 -31.63
N ALA A 360 37.86 12.19 -30.39
CA ALA A 360 38.68 12.45 -29.21
C ALA A 360 39.23 11.11 -28.71
N GLU A 361 40.51 10.92 -29.01
CA GLU A 361 41.40 9.85 -28.62
C GLU A 361 41.75 9.95 -27.12
N PRO A 362 41.53 8.91 -26.29
CA PRO A 362 42.13 8.85 -24.97
C PRO A 362 43.45 8.08 -25.02
N ALA A 363 44.53 8.80 -24.77
CA ALA A 363 45.88 8.26 -24.62
C ALA A 363 45.98 7.21 -23.49
N PRO A 364 46.87 6.20 -23.61
CA PRO A 364 47.03 5.13 -22.64
C PRO A 364 47.80 5.58 -21.39
N ARG A 365 47.23 5.32 -20.20
CA ARG A 365 47.96 5.42 -18.93
C ARG A 365 48.87 4.20 -18.76
N ASN A 366 50.17 4.48 -18.77
CA ASN A 366 51.24 3.53 -18.48
C ASN A 366 51.24 3.15 -16.97
N PRO A 367 51.27 1.86 -16.60
CA PRO A 367 51.46 1.42 -15.23
C PRO A 367 52.96 1.16 -14.99
N SER A 368 53.59 1.90 -14.08
CA SER A 368 54.90 1.54 -13.57
C SER A 368 55.12 1.99 -12.11
N GLN A 369 55.15 0.97 -11.26
CA GLN A 369 56.17 0.73 -10.24
C GLN A 369 56.26 1.66 -9.02
N ARG A 370 55.95 1.07 -7.86
CA ARG A 370 56.84 0.90 -6.69
C ARG A 370 56.18 -0.17 -5.78
N SER A 371 56.71 -1.40 -5.79
CA SER A 371 57.65 -1.95 -4.77
C SER A 371 56.98 -2.06 -3.39
N ALA A 372 56.62 -3.27 -2.95
CA ALA A 372 57.42 -4.12 -2.04
C ALA A 372 57.68 -3.40 -0.70
N THR A 373 57.32 -3.92 0.49
CA THR A 373 57.85 -5.12 1.16
C THR A 373 57.06 -5.23 2.49
N THR A 374 56.59 -6.40 2.97
CA THR A 374 57.13 -7.16 4.13
C THR A 374 55.89 -7.66 4.91
N GLU A 375 55.57 -8.96 4.87
CA GLU A 375 55.92 -9.96 5.91
C GLU A 375 55.19 -9.75 7.25
N SER A 376 54.22 -10.63 7.56
CA SER A 376 54.20 -11.39 8.82
C SER A 376 52.95 -12.24 8.93
N ALA A 377 53.20 -13.53 9.14
CA ALA A 377 52.25 -14.50 9.61
C ALA A 377 51.76 -14.16 11.03
N SER A 378 50.50 -14.47 11.32
CA SER A 378 50.19 -15.14 12.58
C SER A 378 48.89 -15.91 12.45
N ALA A 379 49.01 -17.23 12.51
CA ALA A 379 47.97 -18.08 13.08
C ALA A 379 47.80 -17.73 14.57
N VAL A 380 46.60 -17.99 15.12
CA VAL A 380 46.37 -18.80 16.33
C VAL A 380 44.86 -18.94 16.55
N ALA A 381 44.48 -20.16 16.89
CA ALA A 381 43.15 -20.66 17.17
C ALA A 381 42.68 -20.34 18.60
N ALA A 382 41.39 -20.63 18.85
CA ALA A 382 40.75 -20.91 20.14
C ALA A 382 40.99 -19.86 21.25
N THR A 383 39.97 -19.19 21.77
CA THR A 383 38.87 -19.74 22.57
C THR A 383 37.81 -18.67 22.75
#